data_AF-A0A329TBU6-F1
#
_entry.id   AF-A0A329TBU6-F1
#
_cell.length_a   1.000
_cell.length_b   1.000
_cell.length_c   1.000
_cell.angle_alpha   90.00
_cell.angle_beta   90.00
_cell.angle_gamma   90.00
#
_symmetry.space_group_name_H-M   'P 1'
#
loop_
_entity.id
_entity.type
_entity.pdbx_description
1 polymer ?
#
loop_
_entity_poly.entity_id
_entity_poly.type
_entity_poly.pdbx_seq_one_letter_code
_entity_poly.pdbx_strand_id
1 'polypeptide(L)'
;MFGRSSGINSKYDDPSTYDRKYPPDWDARRKAVYERDNYTCQDCGLRSGPHAGDGGAILHAHHLISLRDGGWNHLGNLVTVCQYCHDGIHGHPTGSQYDGGEHNALRVLRVVGRAIVRGIKWVIR
;
A
#
# COMPACT_ATOMS: atom_id res chain seq x y z
N MET A 1 -16.71 -16.36 9.70
CA MET A 1 -16.39 -16.73 8.30
C MET A 1 -16.09 -15.45 7.55
N PHE A 2 -14.82 -15.02 7.51
CA PHE A 2 -14.42 -13.79 6.81
C PHE A 2 -14.11 -14.09 5.34
N GLY A 3 -14.79 -13.38 4.44
CA GLY A 3 -14.34 -13.04 3.09
C GLY A 3 -13.95 -14.19 2.15
N ARG A 4 -14.92 -14.80 1.46
CA ARG A 4 -14.60 -15.33 0.13
C ARG A 4 -14.21 -14.13 -0.71
N SER A 5 -13.02 -14.16 -1.30
CA SER A 5 -12.48 -13.16 -2.23
C SER A 5 -13.32 -13.11 -3.51
N SER A 6 -14.57 -12.68 -3.41
CA SER A 6 -15.55 -12.63 -4.48
C SER A 6 -15.09 -11.61 -5.51
N GLY A 7 -14.29 -12.07 -6.47
CA GLY A 7 -13.75 -11.24 -7.55
C GLY A 7 -12.34 -11.58 -7.98
N ILE A 8 -11.56 -12.30 -7.17
CA ILE A 8 -10.21 -12.74 -7.58
C ILE A 8 -10.33 -14.04 -8.38
N ASN A 9 -9.74 -14.06 -9.57
CA ASN A 9 -9.67 -15.25 -10.40
C ASN A 9 -8.22 -15.73 -10.47
N SER A 10 -7.97 -16.97 -10.02
CA SER A 10 -6.64 -17.57 -10.00
C SER A 10 -6.02 -17.70 -11.40
N LYS A 11 -6.82 -17.69 -12.47
CA LYS A 11 -6.32 -17.57 -13.85
C LYS A 11 -5.35 -16.39 -13.99
N TYR A 12 -5.63 -15.26 -13.35
CA TYR A 12 -4.83 -14.05 -13.47
C TYR A 12 -3.62 -13.99 -12.53
N ASP A 13 -3.34 -15.06 -11.78
CA ASP A 13 -2.06 -15.20 -11.07
C ASP A 13 -0.91 -15.46 -12.06
N ASP A 14 -1.22 -16.04 -13.22
CA ASP A 14 -0.31 -16.18 -14.35
C ASP A 14 -0.39 -14.91 -15.24
N PRO A 15 0.70 -14.13 -15.38
CA PRO A 15 0.73 -12.91 -16.18
C PRO A 15 0.57 -13.16 -17.68
N SER A 16 0.79 -14.38 -18.17
CA SER A 16 0.57 -14.72 -19.58
C SER A 16 -0.91 -14.68 -19.99
N THR A 17 -1.82 -14.57 -19.01
CA THR A 17 -3.27 -14.60 -19.23
C THR A 17 -3.90 -13.22 -19.46
N TYR A 18 -3.10 -12.13 -19.42
CA TYR A 18 -3.55 -10.76 -19.69
C TYR A 18 -2.42 -9.88 -20.25
N ASP A 19 -2.73 -9.04 -21.24
CA ASP A 19 -1.72 -8.22 -21.95
C ASP A 19 -1.44 -6.85 -21.30
N ARG A 20 -2.06 -6.56 -20.16
CA ARG A 20 -1.97 -5.26 -19.47
C ARG A 20 -1.03 -5.35 -18.28
N LYS A 21 -0.56 -4.19 -17.79
CA LYS A 21 0.22 -4.11 -16.53
C LYS A 21 -0.51 -4.74 -15.34
N TYR A 22 -1.83 -4.61 -15.31
CA TYR A 22 -2.69 -5.13 -14.25
C TYR A 22 -3.76 -6.07 -14.81
N PRO A 23 -4.10 -7.15 -14.09
CA PRO A 23 -5.12 -8.09 -14.52
C PRO A 23 -6.53 -7.49 -14.45
N PRO A 24 -7.53 -8.09 -15.12
CA PRO A 24 -8.92 -7.63 -15.05
C PRO A 24 -9.51 -7.59 -13.64
N ASP A 25 -8.99 -8.36 -12.69
CA ASP A 25 -9.43 -8.41 -11.29
C ASP A 25 -8.55 -7.57 -10.34
N TRP A 26 -7.75 -6.64 -10.85
CA TRP A 26 -6.83 -5.84 -10.05
C TRP A 26 -7.49 -5.12 -8.86
N ASP A 27 -8.70 -4.60 -9.05
CA ASP A 27 -9.43 -3.94 -7.96
C ASP A 27 -9.82 -4.91 -6.84
N ALA A 28 -10.18 -6.15 -7.18
CA ALA A 28 -10.44 -7.19 -6.19
C ALA A 28 -9.15 -7.57 -5.44
N ARG A 29 -8.02 -7.68 -6.16
CA ARG A 29 -6.71 -7.96 -5.57
C ARG A 29 -6.28 -6.89 -4.59
N ARG A 30 -6.36 -5.61 -4.96
CA ARG A 30 -6.02 -4.50 -4.05
C ARG A 30 -6.88 -4.51 -2.79
N LYS A 31 -8.19 -4.66 -2.92
CA LYS A 31 -9.11 -4.74 -1.78
C LYS A 31 -8.78 -5.91 -0.86
N ALA A 32 -8.51 -7.09 -1.42
CA ALA A 32 -8.13 -8.26 -0.63
C ALA A 32 -6.82 -8.06 0.14
N VAL A 33 -5.84 -7.36 -0.45
CA VAL A 33 -4.58 -7.00 0.24
C VAL A 33 -4.86 -6.01 1.38
N TYR A 34 -5.74 -5.02 1.17
CA TYR A 34 -6.13 -4.08 2.23
C TYR A 34 -6.86 -4.77 3.37
N GLU A 35 -7.79 -5.66 3.05
CA GLU A 35 -8.53 -6.47 4.04
C GLU A 35 -7.59 -7.39 4.83
N ARG A 36 -6.70 -8.10 4.13
CA ARG A 36 -5.66 -8.96 4.74
C ARG A 36 -4.81 -8.17 5.74
N ASP A 37 -4.47 -6.94 5.38
CA ASP A 37 -3.61 -6.05 6.16
C ASP A 37 -4.43 -5.16 7.14
N ASN A 38 -5.71 -5.49 7.37
CA ASN A 38 -6.62 -4.77 8.26
C ASN A 38 -6.67 -3.26 8.01
N TYR A 39 -6.69 -2.87 6.74
CA TYR A 39 -6.68 -1.49 6.25
C TYR A 39 -5.57 -0.64 6.89
N THR A 40 -4.42 -1.25 7.12
CA THR A 40 -3.29 -0.66 7.84
C THR A 40 -2.04 -0.71 6.98
N CYS A 41 -1.34 0.43 6.86
CA CYS A 41 -0.05 0.50 6.19
C CYS A 41 0.97 -0.40 6.89
N GLN A 42 1.57 -1.35 6.17
CA GLN A 42 2.48 -2.34 6.74
C GLN A 42 3.89 -1.81 7.00
N ASP A 43 4.29 -0.68 6.42
CA ASP A 43 5.54 0.00 6.77
C ASP A 43 5.42 0.80 8.09
N CYS A 44 4.20 1.21 8.44
CA CYS A 44 4.01 2.47 9.12
C CYS A 44 2.87 2.46 10.18
N GLY A 45 1.94 1.53 10.08
CA GLY A 45 0.83 1.38 11.01
C GLY A 45 -0.31 2.38 10.84
N LEU A 46 -0.23 3.31 9.87
CA LEU A 46 -1.30 4.26 9.61
C LEU A 46 -2.50 3.55 8.98
N ARG A 47 -3.69 3.74 9.57
CA ARG A 47 -4.94 3.12 9.14
C ARG A 47 -5.68 3.97 8.11
N SER A 48 -6.70 3.40 7.47
CA SER A 48 -7.55 4.07 6.47
C SER A 48 -9.05 4.00 6.81
N GLY A 49 -9.82 4.93 6.24
CA GLY A 49 -11.28 4.92 6.27
C GLY A 49 -11.86 4.91 7.69
N PRO A 50 -12.99 4.21 7.93
CA PRO A 50 -13.62 4.13 9.25
C PRO A 50 -12.70 3.61 10.35
N HIS A 51 -11.64 2.88 10.00
CA HIS A 51 -10.67 2.36 10.95
C HIS A 51 -9.68 3.41 11.48
N ALA A 52 -9.69 4.61 10.92
CA ALA A 52 -8.77 5.69 11.23
C ALA A 52 -9.44 6.98 11.72
N GLY A 53 -10.78 7.02 11.78
CA GLY A 53 -11.53 8.26 12.00
C GLY A 53 -11.20 9.31 10.94
N ASP A 54 -11.10 10.57 11.35
CA ASP A 54 -10.82 11.70 10.45
C ASP A 54 -9.37 11.75 9.94
N GLY A 55 -8.48 10.90 10.48
CA GLY A 55 -7.05 10.86 10.16
C GLY A 55 -6.62 9.79 9.16
N GLY A 56 -7.56 9.25 8.37
CA GLY A 56 -7.33 8.14 7.46
C GLY A 56 -6.34 8.44 6.34
N ALA A 57 -5.51 7.46 6.01
CA ALA A 57 -4.61 7.53 4.85
C ALA A 57 -5.19 6.84 3.62
N ILE A 58 -4.77 7.30 2.46
CA ILE A 58 -4.98 6.60 1.20
C ILE A 58 -4.02 5.40 1.16
N LEU A 59 -4.56 4.22 0.83
CA LEU A 59 -3.81 2.98 0.74
C LEU A 59 -3.56 2.58 -0.71
N HIS A 60 -2.38 1.99 -0.93
CA HIS A 60 -1.90 1.43 -2.18
C HIS A 60 -1.48 -0.02 -1.96
N ALA A 61 -1.75 -0.88 -2.94
CA ALA A 61 -1.12 -2.19 -3.02
C ALA A 61 0.22 -2.00 -3.74
N HIS A 62 1.30 -2.18 -3.00
CA HIS A 62 2.66 -2.09 -3.50
C HIS A 62 3.20 -3.48 -3.81
N HIS A 63 3.96 -3.61 -4.90
CA HIS A 63 4.62 -4.86 -5.26
C HIS A 63 5.92 -5.04 -4.47
N LEU A 64 6.11 -6.19 -3.81
CA LEU A 64 7.35 -6.53 -3.11
C LEU A 64 8.51 -6.73 -4.08
N ILE A 65 8.24 -7.43 -5.18
CA ILE A 65 9.11 -7.54 -6.36
C ILE A 65 8.43 -6.76 -7.47
N SER A 66 9.13 -5.76 -8.03
CA SER A 66 8.56 -4.89 -9.06
C SER A 66 8.19 -5.68 -10.32
N LEU A 67 7.21 -5.19 -11.09
CA LEU A 67 6.86 -5.81 -12.39
C LEU A 67 8.04 -5.79 -13.38
N ARG A 68 8.95 -4.82 -13.24
CA ARG A 68 10.16 -4.72 -14.07
C ARG A 68 11.17 -5.82 -13.72
N ASP A 69 11.22 -6.23 -12.47
CA ASP A 69 12.16 -7.23 -11.94
C ASP A 69 11.55 -8.65 -11.89
N GLY A 70 10.47 -8.88 -12.66
CA GLY A 70 9.85 -10.19 -12.78
C GLY A 70 8.81 -10.54 -11.72
N GLY A 71 8.42 -9.60 -10.86
CA GLY A 71 7.29 -9.79 -9.93
C GLY A 71 5.95 -9.68 -10.64
N TRP A 72 4.91 -10.33 -10.11
CA TRP A 72 3.56 -10.37 -10.71
C TRP A 72 2.48 -9.88 -9.74
N ASN A 73 1.22 -9.87 -10.19
CA ASN A 73 0.08 -9.30 -9.46
C ASN A 73 -0.60 -10.29 -8.48
N HIS A 74 0.01 -11.42 -8.15
CA HIS A 74 -0.54 -12.36 -7.14
C HIS A 74 -0.49 -11.74 -5.74
N LEU A 75 -1.46 -12.10 -4.88
CA LEU A 75 -1.60 -11.49 -3.55
C LEU A 75 -0.34 -11.58 -2.68
N GLY A 76 0.43 -12.66 -2.83
CA GLY A 76 1.70 -12.86 -2.11
C GLY A 76 2.79 -11.84 -2.46
N ASN A 77 2.74 -11.22 -3.64
CA ASN A 77 3.67 -10.17 -4.04
C ASN A 77 3.14 -8.75 -3.74
N LEU A 78 1.98 -8.63 -3.07
CA LEU A 78 1.36 -7.35 -2.79
C LEU A 78 1.34 -7.06 -1.29
N VAL A 79 1.57 -5.80 -0.94
CA VAL A 79 1.51 -5.30 0.44
C VAL A 79 0.79 -3.95 0.52
N THR A 80 0.01 -3.73 1.58
CA THR A 80 -0.65 -2.45 1.83
C THR A 80 0.34 -1.42 2.34
N VAL A 81 0.46 -0.29 1.65
CA VAL A 81 1.20 0.89 2.13
C VAL A 81 0.39 2.16 1.95
N CYS A 82 0.58 3.15 2.82
CA CYS A 82 -0.01 4.47 2.61
C CYS A 82 0.75 5.25 1.53
N GLN A 83 0.11 6.25 0.91
CA GLN A 83 0.74 7.06 -0.16
C GLN A 83 2.12 7.61 0.22
N TYR A 84 2.29 8.11 1.46
CA TYR A 84 3.58 8.61 1.91
C TYR A 84 4.69 7.54 1.89
N CYS A 85 4.39 6.35 2.40
CA CYS A 85 5.34 5.24 2.38
C CYS A 85 5.58 4.75 0.95
N HIS A 86 4.53 4.75 0.11
CA HIS A 86 4.64 4.39 -1.29
C HIS A 86 5.59 5.32 -2.06
N ASP A 87 5.41 6.63 -1.94
CA ASP A 87 6.31 7.63 -2.53
C ASP A 87 7.74 7.50 -1.98
N GLY A 88 7.86 7.23 -0.68
CA GLY A 88 9.15 7.00 -0.02
C GLY A 88 9.90 5.78 -0.56
N ILE A 89 9.18 4.69 -0.88
CA ILE A 89 9.78 3.50 -1.51
C ILE A 89 10.25 3.80 -2.92
N HIS A 90 9.47 4.56 -3.70
CA HIS A 90 9.81 4.91 -5.07
C HIS A 90 10.79 6.09 -5.20
N GLY A 91 11.02 6.85 -4.13
CA GLY A 91 11.86 8.04 -4.13
C GLY A 91 11.25 9.25 -4.86
N HIS A 92 10.00 9.14 -5.33
CA HIS A 92 9.26 10.21 -5.99
C HIS A 92 7.75 10.01 -5.81
N PRO A 93 6.93 11.06 -5.98
CA PRO A 93 5.47 10.93 -6.00
C PRO A 93 5.01 9.96 -7.10
N THR A 94 4.16 8.98 -6.77
CA THR A 94 3.70 7.97 -7.75
C THR A 94 2.34 8.25 -8.39
N GLY A 95 1.74 9.41 -8.12
CA GLY A 95 0.74 10.00 -9.00
C GLY A 95 -0.61 9.29 -9.14
N SER A 96 -1.14 8.60 -8.12
CA SER A 96 -2.60 8.53 -8.02
C SER A 96 -3.09 9.90 -7.55
N GLN A 97 -3.55 10.70 -8.49
CA GLN A 97 -4.01 12.07 -8.24
C GLN A 97 -5.06 12.08 -7.12
N TYR A 98 -4.82 12.88 -6.09
CA TYR A 98 -5.85 13.33 -5.16
C TYR A 98 -6.02 14.83 -5.33
N ASP A 99 -7.28 15.21 -5.53
CA ASP A 99 -7.83 16.51 -5.18
C ASP A 99 -7.26 17.00 -3.84
N GLY A 100 -6.88 18.27 -3.82
CA GLY A 100 -6.11 18.92 -2.77
C GLY A 100 -6.88 19.00 -1.46
N GLY A 101 -6.67 18.00 -0.60
CA GLY A 101 -7.11 18.01 0.79
C GLY A 101 -5.94 18.08 1.76
N GLU A 102 -5.51 19.29 2.07
CA GLU A 102 -5.02 19.73 3.38
C GLU A 102 -3.74 19.07 3.95
N HIS A 103 -2.66 19.84 3.88
CA HIS A 103 -1.40 19.62 4.58
C HIS A 103 -1.61 19.84 6.09
N ASN A 104 -2.15 18.83 6.77
CA ASN A 104 -2.24 18.84 8.23
C ASN A 104 -0.83 18.83 8.84
N ALA A 105 -0.50 19.78 9.72
CA ALA A 105 0.78 19.87 10.45
C ALA A 105 1.17 18.57 11.19
N LEU A 106 0.17 17.74 11.53
CA LEU A 106 0.35 16.39 12.05
C LEU A 106 1.17 15.47 11.12
N ARG A 107 1.07 15.67 9.80
CA ARG A 107 1.85 14.95 8.79
C ARG A 107 3.33 15.29 8.90
N VAL A 108 3.68 16.58 9.08
CA VAL A 108 5.07 17.03 9.29
C VAL A 108 5.62 16.50 10.61
N LEU A 109 4.85 16.60 11.70
CA LEU A 109 5.26 16.09 13.01
C LEU A 109 5.50 14.56 13.01
N ARG A 110 4.67 13.78 12.30
CA ARG A 110 4.88 12.33 12.12
C ARG A 110 6.17 12.00 11.36
N VAL A 111 6.54 12.81 10.37
CA VAL A 111 7.79 12.65 9.60
C VAL A 111 9.00 12.89 10.51
N VAL A 112 9.02 14.01 11.23
CA VAL A 112 10.12 14.36 12.14
C VAL A 112 10.26 13.32 13.26
N GLY A 113 9.14 12.91 13.88
CA GLY A 113 9.15 11.90 14.94
C GLY A 113 9.71 10.54 14.49
N ARG A 114 9.42 10.11 13.26
CA ARG A 114 9.95 8.83 12.73
C ARG A 114 11.43 8.87 12.40
N ALA A 115 11.93 9.97 11.86
CA ALA A 115 13.36 10.12 11.57
C ALA A 115 14.18 10.01 12.87
N ILE A 116 13.68 10.62 13.95
CA ILE A 116 14.27 10.53 15.29
C ILE A 116 14.26 9.08 15.79
N VAL A 117 13.12 8.38 15.73
CA VAL A 117 13.01 6.99 16.19
C VAL A 117 13.89 6.02 15.37
N ARG A 118 13.96 6.17 14.03
CA ARG A 118 14.84 5.36 13.18
C ARG A 118 16.32 5.61 13.50
N GLY A 119 16.71 6.87 13.76
CA GLY A 119 18.06 7.22 14.19
C GLY A 119 18.42 6.60 15.54
N ILE A 120 17.52 6.66 16.52
CA ILE A 120 17.71 6.03 17.84
C ILE A 120 17.86 4.50 17.71
N LYS A 121 17.02 3.85 16.91
CA LYS A 121 17.14 2.39 16.65
C LYS A 121 18.46 1.99 15.95
N TRP A 122 19.04 2.89 15.16
CA TRP A 122 20.32 2.65 14.48
C TRP A 122 21.52 2.82 15.44
N VAL A 123 21.42 3.73 16.41
CA VAL A 123 22.46 3.98 17.43
C VAL A 123 22.47 2.91 18.54
N ILE A 124 21.35 2.23 18.79
CA ILE A 124 21.20 1.20 19.84
C ILE A 124 21.39 -0.24 19.28
N ARG A 125 21.88 -0.39 18.05
CA ARG A 125 22.27 -1.67 17.42
C ARG A 125 23.78 -1.82 17.38
#